data_AF-A0A7C3VNW8-F1
#
_entry.id   AF-A0A7C3VNW8-F1
#
_cell.length_a   1.000
_cell.length_b   1.000
_cell.length_c   1.000
_cell.angle_alpha   90.00
_cell.angle_beta   90.00
_cell.angle_gamma   90.00
#
_symmetry.space_group_name_H-M   'P 1'
#
loop_
_entity.id
_entity.type
_entity.pdbx_description
1 polymer ?
#
loop_
_entity_poly.entity_id
_entity_poly.type
_entity_poly.pdbx_seq_one_letter_code
_entity_poly.pdbx_strand_id
1 'polypeptide(L)' 'MPSPGNQADTEIVAQAHALIQAGQAPTMRDALKILMQEAKRNRDMERQQRIKATQKAKDCRRSRQSHDKK' A
#
# COMPACT_ATOMS: atom_id res chain seq x y z
N MET A 1 7.50 -11.61 19.36
CA MET A 1 6.59 -12.39 18.50
C MET A 1 6.03 -11.46 17.42
N PRO A 2 6.38 -11.57 16.13
CA PRO A 2 5.71 -10.79 15.09
C PRO A 2 4.27 -11.32 14.96
N SER A 3 3.28 -10.49 15.31
CA SER A 3 1.86 -10.87 15.18
C SER A 3 1.52 -11.22 13.73
N PRO A 4 0.85 -12.35 13.45
CA PRO A 4 0.46 -12.77 12.10
C PRO A 4 -0.60 -11.87 11.42
N GLY A 5 -0.96 -10.73 12.03
CA GLY A 5 -2.03 -9.83 11.56
C GLY A 5 -1.60 -8.71 10.60
N ASN A 6 -0.40 -8.77 10.03
CA ASN A 6 0.18 -7.72 9.18
C ASN A 6 0.75 -8.31 7.88
N GLN A 7 0.13 -9.36 7.33
CA GLN A 7 0.58 -9.92 6.06
C GLN A 7 0.18 -8.97 4.93
N ALA A 8 1.16 -8.58 4.11
CA ALA A 8 0.89 -7.87 2.87
C ALA A 8 0.09 -8.81 1.97
N ASP A 9 -1.05 -8.34 1.47
CA ASP A 9 -1.85 -9.11 0.54
C ASP A 9 -1.09 -9.18 -0.79
N THR A 10 -0.72 -10.40 -1.20
CA THR A 10 0.14 -10.64 -2.37
C THR A 10 -0.52 -10.11 -3.65
N GLU A 11 -1.85 -10.13 -3.74
CA GLU A 11 -2.59 -9.62 -4.89
C GLU A 11 -2.53 -8.09 -4.95
N ILE A 12 -2.72 -7.41 -3.81
CA ILE A 12 -2.58 -5.95 -3.72
C ILE A 12 -1.15 -5.51 -4.04
N VAL A 13 -0.15 -6.29 -3.59
CA VAL A 13 1.26 -6.00 -3.88
C VAL A 13 1.54 -6.15 -5.37
N ALA A 14 1.06 -7.23 -6.01
CA ALA A 14 1.22 -7.44 -7.45
C ALA A 14 0.57 -6.33 -8.27
N GLN A 15 -0.65 -5.92 -7.92
CA GLN A 15 -1.34 -4.81 -8.58
C GLN A 15 -0.60 -3.49 -8.42
N ALA A 16 -0.08 -3.21 -7.21
CA ALA A 16 0.71 -2.01 -6.99
C ALA A 16 2.02 -2.01 -7.80
N HIS A 17 2.69 -3.16 -7.94
CA HIS A 17 3.85 -3.30 -8.83
C HIS A 17 3.47 -3.09 -10.30
N ALA A 18 2.32 -3.60 -10.74
CA ALA A 18 1.83 -3.36 -12.10
C ALA A 18 1.60 -1.87 -12.38
N LEU A 19 1.06 -1.12 -11.41
CA LEU A 19 0.90 0.35 -11.54
C LEU A 19 2.24 1.09 -11.64
N ILE A 20 3.27 0.62 -10.93
CA ILE A 20 4.62 1.19 -11.03
C ILE A 20 5.22 0.89 -12.40
N GLN A 21 5.12 -0.36 -12.87
CA GLN A 21 5.62 -0.74 -14.20
C GLN A 21 4.89 -0.01 -15.33
N ALA A 22 3.59 0.24 -15.16
CA ALA A 22 2.79 1.05 -16.08
C ALA A 22 3.13 2.56 -16.03
N GLY A 23 4.01 3.01 -15.12
CA GLY A 23 4.36 4.41 -14.94
C GLY A 23 3.26 5.26 -14.31
N GLN A 24 2.20 4.65 -13.76
CA GLN A 24 1.09 5.35 -13.11
C GLN A 24 1.42 5.77 -11.68
N ALA A 25 2.41 5.14 -11.04
CA ALA A 25 2.86 5.49 -9.70
C ALA A 25 4.40 5.46 -9.60
N PRO A 26 5.03 6.49 -9.02
CA PRO A 26 6.49 6.51 -8.85
C PRO A 26 6.97 5.59 -7.72
N THR A 27 6.11 5.28 -6.74
CA THR A 27 6.48 4.44 -5.60
C THR A 27 5.36 3.48 -5.21
N MET A 28 5.70 2.44 -4.46
CA MET A 28 4.74 1.51 -3.86
C MET A 28 3.66 2.21 -3.03
N ARG A 29 4.01 3.32 -2.36
CA ARG A 29 3.06 4.10 -1.56
C ARG A 29 2.02 4.78 -2.43
N ASP A 30 2.48 5.40 -3.53
CA ASP A 30 1.59 6.05 -4.51
C ASP A 30 0.71 5.01 -5.21
N ALA A 31 1.26 3.86 -5.58
CA ALA A 31 0.49 2.77 -6.18
C ALA A 31 -0.61 2.26 -5.24
N LEU A 32 -0.30 2.04 -3.96
CA LEU A 32 -1.29 1.65 -2.95
C LEU A 32 -2.34 2.75 -2.70
N LYS A 33 -1.98 4.03 -2.86
CA LYS A 33 -2.90 5.15 -2.74
C LYS A 33 -3.89 5.21 -3.90
N ILE A 34 -3.43 4.94 -5.13
CA ILE A 34 -4.28 4.82 -6.33
C ILE A 34 -5.28 3.67 -6.14
N LEU A 35 -4.80 2.47 -5.78
CA LEU A 35 -5.67 1.32 -5.51
C LEU A 35 -6.71 1.63 -4.43
N MET A 36 -6.33 2.41 -3.41
CA MET A 36 -7.25 2.80 -2.35
C MET A 36 -8.31 3.79 -2.83
N GLN A 37 -7.96 4.70 -3.74
CA GLN A 37 -8.91 5.62 -4.36
C GLN A 37 -9.89 4.88 -5.29
N GLU A 38 -9.42 3.90 -6.05
CA GLU A 38 -10.28 3.04 -6.87
C GLU A 38 -11.24 2.21 -6.01
N ALA A 39 -10.73 1.58 -4.95
CA ALA A 39 -11.58 0.83 -4.02
C ALA A 39 -12.61 1.73 -3.32
N LYS A 40 -12.28 2.99 -3.03
CA LYS A 40 -13.25 3.98 -2.52
C LYS A 40 -14.30 4.36 -3.56
N ARG A 41 -13.91 4.57 -4.82
CA ARG A 41 -14.84 4.86 -5.92
C ARG A 41 -15.85 3.73 -6.11
N ASN A 42 -15.38 2.49 -6.02
CA ASN A 42 -16.23 1.29 -6.14
C ASN A 42 -16.96 0.91 -4.84
N ARG A 43 -16.78 1.69 -3.75
CA ARG A 43 -17.32 1.38 -2.40
C ARG A 43 -16.97 -0.02 -1.88
N ASP A 44 -15.84 -0.55 -2.34
CA ASP A 44 -15.36 -1.88 -1.96
C ASP A 44 -14.63 -1.80 -0.61
N MET A 45 -15.37 -2.11 0.45
CA MET A 45 -14.88 -2.00 1.83
C MET A 45 -13.86 -3.08 2.18
N GLU A 46 -13.99 -4.29 1.60
CA GLU A 46 -13.03 -5.38 1.82
C GLU A 46 -11.68 -5.03 1.20
N ARG A 47 -11.68 -4.58 -0.06
CA ARG A 47 -10.45 -4.18 -0.75
C ARG A 47 -9.77 -3.01 -0.05
N GLN A 48 -10.54 -2.04 0.45
CA GLN A 48 -9.98 -0.96 1.27
C GLN A 48 -9.28 -1.47 2.53
N GLN A 49 -9.82 -2.48 3.22
CA GLN A 49 -9.19 -3.07 4.40
C GLN A 49 -7.91 -3.82 4.05
N ARG A 50 -7.90 -4.62 2.98
CA ARG A 50 -6.71 -5.32 2.49
C ARG A 50 -5.59 -4.36 2.08
N ILE A 51 -5.93 -3.25 1.42
CA ILE A 51 -4.97 -2.21 1.06
C ILE A 51 -4.39 -1.54 2.31
N LYS A 52 -5.23 -1.21 3.31
CA LYS A 52 -4.76 -0.64 4.59
C LYS A 52 -3.84 -1.61 5.35
N ALA A 53 -4.15 -2.90 5.34
CA ALA A 53 -3.31 -3.94 5.93
C ALA A 53 -1.95 -4.00 5.22
N THR A 54 -1.96 -3.97 3.89
CA THR A 54 -0.75 -3.95 3.06
C THR A 54 0.10 -2.68 3.28
N GLN A 55 -0.54 -1.51 3.41
CA GLN A 55 0.13 -0.27 3.78
C GLN A 55 0.78 -0.35 5.16
N LYS A 56 0.15 -1.04 6.12
CA LYS A 56 0.68 -1.26 7.47
C LYS A 56 1.82 -2.28 7.47
N ALA A 57 1.72 -3.33 6.65
CA ALA A 57 2.75 -4.35 6.45
C ALA A 57 4.03 -3.77 5.84
N LYS A 58 3.89 -2.94 4.79
CA LYS A 58 5.02 -2.26 4.14
C LYS A 58 5.49 -0.99 4.88
N ASP A 59 5.10 -0.80 6.13
CA ASP A 59 5.43 0.37 6.97
C ASP A 59 5.25 1.72 6.24
N CYS A 60 4.25 1.79 5.34
CA CYS A 60 3.95 3.00 4.57
C CYS A 60 3.32 4.10 5.44
N ARG A 61 3.01 3.79 6.71
CA ARG A 61 2.52 4.74 7.72
C ARG A 61 3.63 5.58 8.36
N ARG A 62 4.92 5.26 8.16
CA ARG A 62 6.00 6.18 8.53
C ARG A 62 6.17 7.25 7.46
N SER A 63 5.40 8.32 7.62
CA SER A 63 5.79 9.65 7.18
C SER A 63 6.01 10.50 8.42
N ARG A 64 7.18 10.33 9.05
CA ARG A 64 7.90 11.30 9.90
C ARG A 64 9.06 10.57 10.58
N GLN A 65 10.29 11.09 10.39
CA GLN A 65 11.59 10.57 10.85
C GLN A 65 11.98 9.27 10.12
N SER A 66 12.91 9.25 9.16
CA SER A 66 14.27 9.76 9.25
C SER A 66 14.77 10.18 7.87
N HIS A 67 14.81 11.49 7.64
CA HIS A 67 15.75 12.12 6.72
C HIS A 67 16.51 13.11 7.58
N ASP A 68 17.42 12.61 8.43
CA ASP A 68 18.43 13.45 9.06
C ASP A 68 19.77 12.70 9.03
N LYS A 69 20.63 13.23 8.15
CA LYS A 69 22.10 13.25 8.11
C LYS A 69 22.85 11.91 7.97
N LYS A 70 23.67 11.73 6.93
CA LYS A 70 24.92 12.44 6.56
C LYS A 70 26.02 12.21 7.58
#